data_AF-A0A2T3A236-F1
#
_entry.id   AF-A0A2T3A236-F1
#
_cell.length_a   1.000
_cell.length_b   1.000
_cell.length_c   1.000
_cell.angle_alpha   90.00
_cell.angle_beta   90.00
_cell.angle_gamma   90.00
#
_symmetry.space_group_name_H-M   'P 1'
#
loop_
_entity.id
_entity.type
_entity.pdbx_description
1 polymer ?
#
loop_
_entity_poly.entity_id
_entity_poly.type
_entity_poly.pdbx_seq_one_letter_code
_entity_poly.pdbx_strand_id
1 'polypeptide(L)'
;MPIANVVNACAHLQNASRARLGLTSLPNTKFNLLLCLALHRSGLISTVVRGGPQPPDPQTLLTMDSVKKYEVVTTKNVATRRLWLGLKYNNNAPVMHSITAISKAKRPITQKLPELRRVARGFEAGYIDGLKMGECLFLATDSGVLEIREALARKVGGLLLCRVSPY
;
A
#
# COMPACT_ATOMS: atom_id res chain seq x y z
N MET A 1 11.37 -11.83 -6.77
CA MET A 1 11.89 -10.55 -6.23
C MET A 1 10.77 -9.81 -5.48
N PRO A 2 11.01 -9.32 -4.24
CA PRO A 2 9.97 -8.68 -3.42
C PRO A 2 9.34 -7.46 -4.08
N ILE A 3 10.13 -6.64 -4.77
CA ILE A 3 9.64 -5.38 -5.33
C ILE A 3 8.71 -5.54 -6.54
N ALA A 4 8.88 -6.62 -7.31
CA ALA A 4 7.97 -6.94 -8.40
C ALA A 4 6.54 -7.18 -7.88
N ASN A 5 6.40 -7.76 -6.69
CA ASN A 5 5.08 -7.96 -6.06
C ASN A 5 4.42 -6.62 -5.73
N VAL A 6 5.18 -5.62 -5.26
CA VAL A 6 4.65 -4.27 -4.99
C VAL A 6 4.29 -3.55 -6.27
N VAL A 7 5.10 -3.66 -7.32
CA VAL A 7 4.77 -3.09 -8.64
C VAL A 7 3.45 -3.67 -9.16
N ASN A 8 3.30 -4.99 -9.09
CA ASN A 8 2.07 -5.67 -9.48
C ASN A 8 0.88 -5.28 -8.60
N ALA A 9 1.09 -5.13 -7.28
CA ALA A 9 0.07 -4.67 -6.36
C ALA A 9 -0.40 -3.24 -6.69
N CYS A 10 0.52 -2.32 -7.01
CA CYS A 10 0.18 -0.96 -7.41
C CYS A 10 -0.67 -0.97 -8.68
N ALA A 11 -0.24 -1.68 -9.73
CA ALA A 11 -1.00 -1.79 -10.97
C ALA A 11 -2.39 -2.41 -10.75
N HIS A 12 -2.48 -3.44 -9.92
CA HIS A 12 -3.75 -4.07 -9.58
C HIS A 12 -4.70 -3.13 -8.81
N LEU A 13 -4.18 -2.40 -7.81
CA LEU A 13 -4.95 -1.41 -7.05
C LEU A 13 -5.44 -0.27 -7.95
N GLN A 14 -4.58 0.21 -8.88
CA GLN A 14 -4.99 1.21 -9.88
C GLN A 14 -6.18 0.72 -10.70
N ASN A 15 -6.12 -0.52 -11.19
CA ASN A 15 -7.18 -1.09 -12.01
C ASN A 15 -8.46 -1.29 -11.20
N ALA A 16 -8.35 -1.77 -9.96
CA ALA A 16 -9.49 -1.97 -9.07
C ALA A 16 -10.18 -0.65 -8.71
N SER A 17 -9.42 0.42 -8.41
CA SER A 17 -9.94 1.77 -8.18
C SER A 17 -10.65 2.32 -9.43
N ARG A 18 -10.07 2.14 -10.62
CA ARG A 18 -10.68 2.58 -11.89
C ARG A 18 -11.98 1.83 -12.20
N ALA A 19 -12.02 0.54 -11.89
CA ALA A 19 -13.20 -0.30 -12.04
C ALA A 19 -14.26 -0.08 -10.94
N ARG A 20 -14.02 0.82 -9.98
CA ARG A 20 -14.93 1.13 -8.86
C ARG A 20 -15.30 -0.09 -8.02
N LEU A 21 -14.37 -1.03 -7.84
CA LEU A 21 -14.59 -2.20 -7.00
C LEU A 21 -14.56 -1.80 -5.52
N GLY A 22 -15.56 -2.21 -4.74
CA GLY A 22 -15.56 -1.96 -3.28
C GLY A 22 -14.49 -2.77 -2.53
N LEU A 23 -14.09 -3.91 -3.10
CA LEU A 23 -13.22 -4.87 -2.46
C LEU A 23 -12.32 -5.54 -3.50
N THR A 24 -11.06 -5.78 -3.15
CA THR A 24 -10.10 -6.43 -4.04
C THR A 24 -9.13 -7.32 -3.27
N SER A 25 -8.34 -8.15 -3.97
CA SER A 25 -7.41 -9.09 -3.34
C SER A 25 -6.00 -9.04 -3.90
N LEU A 26 -5.02 -9.12 -3.01
CA LEU A 26 -3.59 -9.24 -3.32
C LEU A 26 -3.02 -10.59 -2.84
N PRO A 27 -1.91 -11.05 -3.44
CA PRO A 27 -1.16 -12.18 -2.90
C PRO A 27 -0.70 -11.95 -1.45
N ASN A 28 -0.87 -12.95 -0.59
CA ASN A 28 -0.47 -12.89 0.83
C ASN A 28 1.05 -13.02 0.99
N THR A 29 1.75 -11.92 0.80
CA THR A 29 3.19 -11.80 1.06
C THR A 29 3.44 -10.76 2.16
N LYS A 30 4.53 -10.93 2.93
CA LYS A 30 4.91 -9.96 3.98
C LYS A 30 5.04 -8.55 3.42
N PHE A 31 5.60 -8.40 2.23
CA PHE A 31 5.84 -7.08 1.65
C PHE A 31 4.56 -6.39 1.19
N ASN A 32 3.62 -7.12 0.56
CA ASN A 32 2.30 -6.60 0.26
C ASN A 32 1.54 -6.23 1.54
N LEU A 33 1.59 -7.08 2.57
CA LEU A 33 0.94 -6.81 3.85
C LEU A 33 1.44 -5.51 4.48
N LEU A 34 2.76 -5.30 4.54
CA LEU A 34 3.34 -4.08 5.10
C LEU A 34 2.90 -2.82 4.33
N LEU A 35 2.87 -2.89 2.99
CA LEU A 35 2.34 -1.80 2.17
C LEU A 35 0.85 -1.55 2.44
N CYS A 36 0.03 -2.60 2.49
CA CYS A 36 -1.40 -2.48 2.78
C CYS A 36 -1.65 -1.86 4.15
N LEU A 37 -0.90 -2.26 5.18
CA LEU A 37 -0.99 -1.67 6.51
C LEU A 37 -0.59 -0.19 6.52
N ALA A 38 0.41 0.21 5.74
CA ALA A 38 0.79 1.62 5.58
C ALA A 38 -0.30 2.44 4.85
N LEU A 39 -0.90 1.87 3.79
CA LEU A 39 -2.03 2.47 3.08
C LEU A 39 -3.25 2.65 4.01
N HIS A 40 -3.53 1.65 4.86
CA HIS A 40 -4.61 1.69 5.84
C HIS A 40 -4.36 2.76 6.91
N ARG A 41 -3.16 2.80 7.49
CA ARG A 41 -2.77 3.82 8.48
C ARG A 41 -2.82 5.24 7.91
N SER A 42 -2.51 5.39 6.62
CA SER A 42 -2.63 6.66 5.89
C SER A 42 -4.07 6.99 5.45
N GLY A 43 -5.04 6.14 5.78
CA GLY A 43 -6.46 6.35 5.49
C GLY A 43 -6.89 6.11 4.04
N LEU A 44 -6.02 5.59 3.16
CA LEU A 44 -6.26 5.42 1.72
C LEU A 44 -7.15 4.20 1.39
N ILE A 45 -7.13 3.18 2.26
CA ILE A 45 -8.00 1.99 2.17
C ILE A 45 -8.79 1.82 3.47
N SER A 46 -9.92 1.11 3.42
CA SER A 46 -10.82 0.96 4.56
C SER A 46 -10.49 -0.23 5.46
N THR A 47 -10.12 -1.36 4.88
CA THR A 47 -9.85 -2.60 5.63
C THR A 47 -8.70 -3.39 5.02
N VAL A 48 -8.01 -4.16 5.85
CA VAL A 48 -6.98 -5.14 5.44
C VAL A 48 -7.24 -6.43 6.19
N VAL A 49 -7.58 -7.48 5.45
CA VAL A 49 -8.00 -8.76 6.03
C VAL A 49 -7.29 -9.90 5.32
N ARG A 50 -6.82 -10.90 6.06
CA ARG A 50 -6.29 -12.13 5.44
C ARG A 50 -7.40 -13.14 5.26
N GLY A 51 -7.57 -13.69 4.06
CA GLY A 51 -8.63 -14.64 3.75
C GLY A 51 -8.20 -15.72 2.77
N GLY A 52 -9.16 -16.52 2.32
CA GLY A 52 -8.96 -17.53 1.28
C GLY A 52 -9.04 -16.94 -0.13
N PRO A 53 -9.20 -17.80 -1.16
CA PRO A 53 -9.36 -17.36 -2.56
C PRO A 53 -10.69 -16.67 -2.83
N GLN A 54 -11.71 -16.95 -2.00
CA GLN A 54 -13.01 -16.30 -2.06
C GLN A 54 -13.06 -15.04 -1.17
N PRO A 55 -13.81 -14.01 -1.59
CA PRO A 55 -13.97 -12.80 -0.80
C PRO A 55 -14.65 -13.13 0.54
N PRO A 56 -14.20 -12.52 1.65
CA PRO A 56 -14.93 -12.59 2.91
C PRO A 56 -16.29 -11.88 2.77
N ASP A 57 -17.27 -12.32 3.56
CA ASP A 57 -18.58 -11.69 3.59
C ASP A 57 -18.48 -10.22 4.03
N PRO A 58 -19.06 -9.25 3.27
CA PRO A 58 -18.93 -7.83 3.57
C PRO A 58 -19.40 -7.42 4.97
N GLN A 59 -20.43 -8.08 5.52
CA GLN A 59 -20.93 -7.75 6.86
C GLN A 59 -19.93 -8.18 7.94
N THR A 60 -19.25 -9.32 7.74
CA THR A 60 -18.22 -9.80 8.66
C THR A 60 -16.94 -8.98 8.67
N LEU A 61 -16.63 -8.21 7.62
CA LEU A 61 -15.36 -7.47 7.51
C LEU A 61 -15.18 -6.37 8.56
N LEU A 62 -16.28 -5.80 9.07
CA LEU A 62 -16.27 -4.67 10.00
C LEU A 62 -16.49 -5.10 11.46
N THR A 63 -16.89 -6.35 11.69
CA THR A 63 -17.15 -6.88 13.04
C THR A 63 -15.91 -7.56 13.62
N MET A 64 -15.73 -7.47 14.94
CA MET A 64 -14.63 -8.11 15.68
C MET A 64 -14.61 -9.65 15.52
N ASP A 65 -15.72 -10.26 15.09
CA ASP A 65 -15.84 -11.69 14.79
C ASP A 65 -15.05 -12.12 13.55
N SER A 66 -14.65 -11.19 12.68
CA SER A 66 -13.69 -11.47 11.61
C SER A 66 -12.42 -12.12 12.15
N VAL A 67 -11.89 -11.64 13.28
CA VAL A 67 -10.68 -12.17 13.92
C VAL A 67 -10.82 -13.65 14.33
N LYS A 68 -12.04 -14.11 14.69
CA LYS A 68 -12.29 -15.50 15.13
C LYS A 68 -12.45 -16.50 13.99
N LYS A 69 -12.76 -16.05 12.77
CA LYS A 69 -13.09 -16.93 11.63
C LYS A 69 -11.88 -17.27 10.74
N TYR A 70 -10.75 -16.60 10.89
CA TYR A 70 -9.59 -16.85 10.03
C TYR A 70 -8.75 -18.02 10.53
N GLU A 71 -8.67 -19.05 9.69
CA GLU A 71 -7.78 -20.18 9.89
C GLU A 71 -6.33 -19.72 10.06
N VAL A 72 -5.62 -20.35 11.00
CA VAL A 72 -4.18 -20.15 11.17
C VAL A 72 -3.47 -20.46 9.86
N VAL A 73 -2.54 -19.58 9.46
CA VAL A 73 -1.75 -19.79 8.25
C VAL A 73 -0.73 -20.89 8.54
N THR A 74 -0.88 -22.03 7.89
CA THR A 74 0.00 -23.19 7.97
C THR A 74 0.57 -23.51 6.59
N THR A 75 1.54 -24.41 6.52
CA THR A 75 2.11 -24.89 5.25
C THR A 75 1.04 -25.48 4.31
N LYS A 76 -0.05 -26.04 4.85
CA LYS A 76 -1.15 -26.62 4.08
C LYS A 76 -2.01 -25.58 3.36
N ASN A 77 -2.18 -24.37 3.93
CA ASN A 77 -3.10 -23.38 3.38
C ASN A 77 -2.41 -22.10 2.88
N VAL A 78 -1.12 -21.88 3.14
CA VAL A 78 -0.41 -20.64 2.79
C VAL A 78 -0.50 -20.27 1.30
N ALA A 79 -0.53 -21.28 0.41
CA ALA A 79 -0.60 -21.09 -1.04
C ALA A 79 -1.93 -20.48 -1.51
N THR A 80 -3.04 -20.72 -0.79
CA THR A 80 -4.37 -20.23 -1.17
C THR A 80 -4.74 -18.92 -0.46
N ARG A 81 -3.90 -18.42 0.46
CA ARG A 81 -4.18 -17.22 1.23
C ARG A 81 -4.03 -15.95 0.39
N ARG A 82 -4.96 -15.02 0.61
CA ARG A 82 -4.99 -13.70 -0.03
C ARG A 82 -5.14 -12.60 1.02
N LEU A 83 -4.73 -11.40 0.66
CA LEU A 83 -5.01 -10.17 1.40
C LEU A 83 -6.19 -9.48 0.73
N TRP A 84 -7.32 -9.42 1.41
CA TRP A 84 -8.51 -8.71 1.00
C TRP A 84 -8.46 -7.28 1.51
N LEU A 85 -8.71 -6.34 0.61
CA LEU A 85 -8.60 -4.91 0.82
C LEU A 85 -9.92 -4.23 0.50
N GLY A 86 -10.43 -3.43 1.42
CA GLY A 86 -11.57 -2.55 1.16
C GLY A 86 -11.09 -1.23 0.54
N LEU A 87 -11.62 -0.90 -0.64
CA LEU A 87 -11.28 0.35 -1.34
C LEU A 87 -12.25 1.46 -0.93
N LYS A 88 -11.74 2.69 -0.84
CA LYS A 88 -12.52 3.86 -0.45
C LYS A 88 -12.90 4.72 -1.66
N TYR A 89 -14.13 5.20 -1.63
CA TYR A 89 -14.68 6.13 -2.61
C TYR A 89 -15.35 7.27 -1.87
N ASN A 90 -15.17 8.49 -2.36
CA ASN A 90 -15.80 9.69 -1.84
C ASN A 90 -16.28 10.55 -3.01
N ASN A 91 -17.47 11.14 -2.92
CA ASN A 91 -18.04 11.98 -3.98
C ASN A 91 -17.94 11.36 -5.39
N ASN A 92 -18.27 10.07 -5.52
CA ASN A 92 -18.17 9.31 -6.77
C ASN A 92 -16.76 9.21 -7.39
N ALA A 93 -15.71 9.48 -6.63
CA ALA A 93 -14.31 9.32 -7.03
C ALA A 93 -13.57 8.36 -6.07
N PRO A 94 -12.61 7.55 -6.57
CA PRO A 94 -11.73 6.75 -5.70
C PRO A 94 -10.84 7.66 -4.86
N VAL A 95 -10.69 7.37 -3.56
CA VAL A 95 -9.75 8.08 -2.67
C VAL A 95 -8.30 7.89 -3.12
N MET A 96 -8.01 6.71 -3.67
CA MET A 96 -6.74 6.39 -4.33
C MET A 96 -6.97 6.44 -5.84
N HIS A 97 -6.90 7.66 -6.40
CA HIS A 97 -7.14 7.92 -7.82
C HIS A 97 -6.00 7.39 -8.69
N SER A 98 -4.76 7.73 -8.31
CA SER A 98 -3.56 7.27 -8.98
C SER A 98 -2.61 6.60 -7.99
N ILE A 99 -2.11 5.41 -8.33
CA ILE A 99 -1.07 4.71 -7.59
C ILE A 99 0.03 4.27 -8.57
N THR A 100 1.22 4.85 -8.40
CA THR A 100 2.35 4.62 -9.30
C THR A 100 3.53 4.05 -8.53
N ALA A 101 4.07 2.92 -9.01
CA ALA A 101 5.28 2.34 -8.45
C ALA A 101 6.52 3.14 -8.90
N ILE A 102 7.38 3.48 -7.95
CA ILE A 102 8.58 4.29 -8.20
C ILE A 102 9.77 3.37 -8.47
N SER A 103 10.13 2.54 -7.49
CA SER A 103 11.18 1.56 -7.68
C SER A 103 10.67 0.37 -8.47
N LYS A 104 11.44 -0.04 -9.48
CA LYS A 104 11.18 -1.23 -10.30
C LYS A 104 12.24 -2.29 -10.01
N ALA A 105 11.97 -3.55 -10.37
CA ALA A 105 12.91 -4.66 -10.16
C ALA A 105 14.31 -4.40 -10.74
N LYS A 106 14.38 -3.77 -11.92
CA LYS A 106 15.64 -3.42 -12.59
C LYS A 106 16.27 -2.12 -12.08
N ARG A 107 15.51 -1.28 -11.36
CA ARG A 107 15.94 0.05 -10.92
C ARG A 107 15.33 0.38 -9.55
N PRO A 108 15.93 -0.12 -8.46
CA PRO A 108 15.57 0.31 -7.12
C PRO A 108 16.05 1.75 -6.89
N ILE A 109 15.19 2.59 -6.32
CA ILE A 109 15.47 4.01 -6.02
C ILE A 109 15.38 4.19 -4.51
N THR A 110 16.53 4.41 -3.88
CA THR A 110 16.65 4.68 -2.44
C THR A 110 16.93 6.16 -2.23
N GLN A 111 16.30 6.77 -1.22
CA GLN A 111 16.50 8.18 -0.86
C GLN A 111 16.94 8.29 0.60
N LYS A 112 17.86 9.21 0.86
CA LYS A 112 18.33 9.55 2.21
C LYS A 112 17.46 10.64 2.83
N LEU A 113 17.62 10.83 4.14
CA LEU A 113 16.84 11.79 4.91
C LEU A 113 16.84 13.24 4.35
N PRO A 114 17.98 13.82 3.91
CA PRO A 114 17.97 15.18 3.36
C PRO A 114 17.14 15.32 2.09
N GLU A 115 17.15 14.31 1.22
CA GLU A 115 16.40 14.29 -0.03
C GLU A 115 14.91 14.13 0.24
N LEU A 116 14.53 13.23 1.15
CA LEU A 116 13.14 13.07 1.58
C LEU A 116 12.56 14.36 2.18
N ARG A 117 13.36 15.16 2.91
CA ARG A 117 12.92 16.46 3.43
C ARG A 117 12.60 17.46 2.32
N ARG A 118 13.36 17.45 1.23
CA ARG A 118 13.10 18.30 0.06
C ARG A 118 11.81 17.86 -0.62
N VAL A 119 11.68 16.56 -0.88
CA VAL A 119 10.49 15.96 -1.52
C VAL A 119 9.22 16.23 -0.73
N ALA A 120 9.24 16.06 0.59
CA ALA A 120 8.09 16.32 1.44
C ALA A 120 7.64 17.79 1.44
N ARG A 121 8.54 18.73 1.12
CA ARG A 121 8.24 20.16 0.98
C ARG A 121 7.82 20.56 -0.43
N GLY A 122 7.70 19.60 -1.36
CA GLY A 122 7.34 19.86 -2.74
C GLY A 122 8.51 20.21 -3.66
N PHE A 123 9.76 20.04 -3.20
CA PHE A 123 10.94 20.22 -4.06
C PHE A 123 11.44 18.89 -4.61
N GLU A 124 11.92 18.92 -5.85
CA GLU A 124 12.53 17.77 -6.50
C GLU A 124 13.83 17.35 -5.78
N ALA A 125 14.07 16.04 -5.73
CA ALA A 125 15.33 15.47 -5.25
C ALA A 125 15.66 14.16 -5.98
N GLY A 126 16.86 14.09 -6.57
CA GLY A 126 17.33 12.91 -7.28
C GLY A 126 16.46 12.59 -8.49
N TYR A 127 15.73 11.49 -8.43
CA TYR A 127 14.92 10.95 -9.53
C TYR A 127 13.41 11.10 -9.34
N ILE A 128 12.99 11.84 -8.30
CA ILE A 128 11.58 12.00 -7.98
C ILE A 128 11.20 13.47 -7.79
N ASP A 129 10.02 13.80 -8.29
CA ASP A 129 9.44 15.13 -8.11
C ASP A 129 8.99 15.34 -6.67
N GLY A 130 8.86 16.61 -6.28
CA GLY A 130 8.27 16.98 -5.01
C GLY A 130 6.83 16.48 -4.85
N LEU A 131 6.42 16.24 -3.60
CA LEU A 131 5.04 15.91 -3.27
C LEU A 131 4.12 17.11 -3.49
N LYS A 132 2.98 16.85 -4.11
CA LYS A 132 1.90 17.80 -4.25
C LYS A 132 0.88 17.61 -3.13
N MET A 133 -0.09 18.51 -3.04
CA MET A 133 -1.10 18.49 -1.98
C MET A 133 -1.87 17.18 -1.97
N GLY A 134 -2.11 16.59 -0.80
CA GLY A 134 -2.87 15.34 -0.67
C GLY A 134 -2.17 14.06 -1.16
N GLU A 135 -1.01 14.16 -1.82
CA GLU A 135 -0.25 12.97 -2.20
C GLU A 135 0.49 12.35 -1.01
N CYS A 136 0.70 11.04 -1.13
CA CYS A 136 1.46 10.24 -0.19
C CYS A 136 2.58 9.50 -0.92
N LEU A 137 3.75 9.42 -0.28
CA LEU A 137 4.88 8.63 -0.76
C LEU A 137 5.18 7.54 0.26
N PHE A 138 5.21 6.29 -0.20
CA PHE A 138 5.53 5.14 0.65
C PHE A 138 6.94 4.64 0.38
N LEU A 139 7.66 4.31 1.45
CA LEU A 139 9.03 3.80 1.39
C LEU A 139 9.22 2.61 2.33
N ALA A 140 10.05 1.66 1.90
CA ALA A 140 10.53 0.57 2.73
C ALA A 140 11.80 1.01 3.46
N THR A 141 11.73 0.96 4.78
CA THR A 141 12.79 1.31 5.72
C THR A 141 13.19 0.07 6.53
N ASP A 142 14.22 0.21 7.36
CA ASP A 142 14.56 -0.75 8.41
C ASP A 142 13.42 -0.99 9.41
N SER A 143 12.60 0.03 9.65
CA SER A 143 11.47 0.03 10.59
C SER A 143 10.14 -0.42 9.95
N GLY A 144 10.18 -0.99 8.73
CA GLY A 144 9.00 -1.38 7.96
C GLY A 144 8.62 -0.40 6.86
N VAL A 145 7.38 -0.51 6.35
CA VAL A 145 6.88 0.40 5.31
C VAL A 145 6.20 1.59 5.97
N LEU A 146 6.67 2.78 5.61
CA LEU A 146 6.26 4.06 6.19
C LEU A 146 5.84 5.02 5.09
N GLU A 147 4.95 5.94 5.45
CA GLU A 147 4.70 7.14 4.65
C GLU A 147 5.84 8.15 4.86
N ILE A 148 6.12 9.01 3.89
CA ILE A 148 7.27 9.94 3.93
C ILE A 148 7.32 10.80 5.21
N ARG A 149 6.18 11.29 5.71
CA ARG A 149 6.08 12.11 6.93
C ARG A 149 6.39 11.27 8.16
N GLU A 150 5.96 10.00 8.18
CA GLU A 150 6.31 9.05 9.24
C GLU A 150 7.81 8.72 9.23
N ALA A 151 8.40 8.52 8.05
CA ALA A 151 9.83 8.28 7.90
C ALA A 151 10.66 9.50 8.31
N LEU A 152 10.22 10.70 7.96
CA LEU A 152 10.84 11.96 8.38
C LEU A 152 10.80 12.14 9.89
N ALA A 153 9.65 11.85 10.53
CA ALA A 153 9.51 11.90 11.99
C ALA A 153 10.47 10.93 12.68
N ARG A 154 10.68 9.74 12.10
CA ARG A 154 11.63 8.73 12.58
C ARG A 154 13.07 8.96 12.13
N LYS A 155 13.34 9.99 11.32
CA LYS A 155 14.66 10.33 10.77
C LYS A 155 15.30 9.18 9.96
N VAL A 156 14.50 8.36 9.29
CA VAL A 156 14.95 7.23 8.47
C VAL A 156 14.79 7.51 6.97
N GLY A 157 15.74 7.01 6.19
CA GLY A 157 15.64 6.92 4.73
C GLY A 157 15.16 5.56 4.28
N GLY A 158 15.04 5.34 2.98
CA GLY A 158 14.63 4.03 2.49
C GLY A 158 14.40 3.93 0.99
N LEU A 159 14.00 2.73 0.59
CA LEU A 159 13.66 2.39 -0.78
C LEU A 159 12.26 2.90 -1.10
N LEU A 160 12.13 3.76 -2.11
CA LEU A 160 10.84 4.31 -2.52
C LEU A 160 9.98 3.24 -3.18
N LEU A 161 8.75 3.02 -2.70
CA LEU A 161 7.86 1.99 -3.21
C LEU A 161 6.90 2.55 -4.24
N CYS A 162 6.01 3.44 -3.80
CA CYS A 162 4.95 3.98 -4.64
C CYS A 162 4.51 5.38 -4.18
N ARG A 163 3.95 6.14 -5.12
CA ARG A 163 3.27 7.42 -4.90
C ARG A 163 1.78 7.19 -5.09
N VAL A 164 0.99 7.73 -4.18
CA VAL A 164 -0.48 7.71 -4.26
C VAL A 164 -0.98 9.14 -4.34
N SER A 165 -1.86 9.40 -5.32
CA SER A 165 -2.54 10.68 -5.53
C SER A 165 -4.05 10.54 -5.38
N PRO A 166 -4.72 11.50 -4.73
CA PRO A 166 -6.18 11.54 -4.62
C PRO A 166 -6.89 12.17 -5.84
N TYR A 167 -6.14 12.71 -6.81
CA TYR A 167 -6.63 13.30 -8.07
C TYR A 167 -5.88 12.76 -9.27
#